data_AF-A0A3E0P5Z1-F1
#
_entry.id   AF-A0A3E0P5Z1-F1
#
_cell.length_a   1.000
_cell.length_b   1.000
_cell.length_c   1.000
_cell.angle_alpha   90.00
_cell.angle_beta   90.00
_cell.angle_gamma   90.00
#
_symmetry.space_group_name_H-M   'P 1'
#
loop_
_entity.id
_entity.type
_entity.pdbx_description
1 polymer ?
#
loop_
_entity_poly.entity_id
_entity_poly.type
_entity_poly.pdbx_seq_one_letter_code
_entity_poly.pdbx_strand_id
1 'polypeptide(L)'
;MESTSVRFAESVAVQVKNPPFGLVDACPRPLIDRRAVAQSDWCNYPPRLARKDCMRTLSTGPFVLFSALALAFLQPQPLLGEDPAPSSFAPAGDLLQQVDFFIDRAEDALSNPAAFDLAKQSRMVKDANTLVALSLVLQSHDEAFPEKSCMPALMSAAAELAEIEADALRGQQLLAQIKQARAGEASDAKKAAGTETTKASVAALMKQVPLVHTRLQRGTRPGRLSRRPEESAGQAATLAAMAQAALLDDEYAATPEEAAAWAEFCVQMRDAAGEVNSAIHAQDQQRVTAGMERMHESCEACHAKFRTQ
;
A
#
# COMPACT_ATOMS: atom_id res chain seq x y z
N MET A 1 3.94 33.11 -63.51
CA MET A 1 2.95 32.21 -64.11
C MET A 1 3.60 30.84 -64.19
N GLU A 2 3.31 29.95 -63.24
CA GLU A 2 3.39 28.51 -63.47
C GLU A 2 2.70 27.80 -62.30
N SER A 3 1.67 27.05 -62.68
CA SER A 3 0.70 26.36 -61.84
C SER A 3 1.29 25.03 -61.42
N THR A 4 1.33 24.75 -60.12
CA THR A 4 1.67 23.40 -59.62
C THR A 4 0.43 22.76 -59.03
N SER A 5 -0.05 21.74 -59.75
CA SER A 5 -1.26 20.96 -59.52
C SER A 5 -1.09 20.02 -58.32
N VAL A 6 -2.07 20.07 -57.41
CA VAL A 6 -2.29 19.12 -56.31
C VAL A 6 -2.95 17.86 -56.87
N ARG A 7 -2.33 16.69 -56.68
CA ARG A 7 -2.98 15.39 -56.91
C ARG A 7 -3.30 14.71 -55.58
N PHE A 8 -4.60 14.57 -55.34
CA PHE A 8 -5.20 13.65 -54.38
C PHE A 8 -4.93 12.20 -54.83
N ALA A 9 -4.54 11.34 -53.91
CA ALA A 9 -4.52 9.88 -54.11
C ALA A 9 -5.53 9.23 -53.16
N GLU A 10 -6.36 8.38 -53.77
CA GLU A 10 -7.53 7.69 -53.23
C GLU A 10 -7.20 6.69 -52.11
N SER A 11 -8.10 6.63 -51.12
CA SER A 11 -8.11 5.59 -50.09
C SER A 11 -8.80 4.33 -50.61
N VAL A 12 -8.08 3.20 -50.54
CA VAL A 12 -8.61 1.86 -50.85
C VAL A 12 -9.37 1.35 -49.63
N ALA A 13 -10.68 1.19 -49.77
CA ALA A 13 -11.55 0.55 -48.80
C ALA A 13 -11.35 -0.98 -48.82
N VAL A 14 -10.84 -1.54 -47.72
CA VAL A 14 -10.77 -2.99 -47.50
C VAL A 14 -12.10 -3.46 -46.91
N GLN A 15 -12.92 -4.15 -47.71
CA GLN A 15 -14.08 -4.89 -47.23
C GLN A 15 -13.63 -6.18 -46.53
N VAL A 16 -13.81 -6.26 -45.21
CA VAL A 16 -13.69 -7.51 -44.44
C VAL A 16 -15.06 -8.20 -44.43
N LYS A 17 -15.18 -9.32 -45.15
CA LYS A 17 -16.32 -10.23 -45.09
C LYS A 17 -16.20 -11.12 -43.83
N ASN A 18 -17.12 -10.97 -42.88
CA ASN A 18 -17.28 -11.93 -41.77
C ASN A 18 -18.09 -13.15 -42.25
N PRO A 19 -17.65 -14.40 -41.98
CA PRO A 19 -18.47 -15.59 -42.18
C PRO A 19 -19.51 -15.76 -41.05
N PRO A 20 -20.62 -16.47 -41.32
CA PRO A 20 -21.69 -16.70 -40.34
C PRO A 20 -21.26 -17.74 -39.30
N PHE A 21 -21.32 -17.37 -38.02
CA PHE A 21 -21.18 -18.30 -36.91
C PHE A 21 -22.44 -19.17 -36.83
N GLY A 22 -22.27 -20.47 -37.09
CA GLY A 22 -23.28 -21.49 -36.85
C GLY A 22 -23.51 -21.71 -35.36
N LEU A 23 -24.76 -21.98 -35.02
CA LEU A 23 -25.18 -22.47 -33.70
C LEU A 23 -24.45 -23.77 -33.38
N VAL A 24 -23.77 -23.79 -32.23
CA VAL A 24 -23.29 -25.02 -31.59
C VAL A 24 -24.04 -25.21 -30.28
N ASP A 25 -24.53 -26.44 -30.13
CA ASP A 25 -25.42 -26.90 -29.08
C ASP A 25 -24.87 -26.70 -27.67
N ALA A 26 -25.79 -26.33 -26.77
CA ALA A 26 -25.56 -26.14 -25.36
C ALA A 26 -25.27 -27.48 -24.67
N CYS A 27 -24.02 -27.65 -24.23
CA CYS A 27 -23.66 -28.69 -23.27
C CYS A 27 -23.98 -28.18 -21.84
N PRO A 28 -24.80 -28.88 -21.03
CA PRO A 28 -25.18 -28.39 -19.71
C PRO A 28 -23.98 -28.41 -18.77
N ARG A 29 -23.53 -27.23 -18.33
CA ARG A 29 -22.53 -27.10 -17.26
C ARG A 29 -23.17 -27.51 -15.93
N PRO A 30 -22.48 -28.30 -15.09
CA PRO A 30 -22.96 -28.59 -13.75
C PRO A 30 -23.03 -27.29 -12.94
N LEU A 31 -24.16 -27.11 -12.25
CA LEU A 31 -24.36 -26.09 -11.22
C LEU A 31 -23.34 -26.31 -10.11
N ILE A 32 -22.23 -25.58 -10.17
CA ILE A 32 -21.34 -25.41 -9.03
C ILE A 32 -22.06 -24.47 -8.07
N ASP A 33 -22.54 -25.03 -6.97
CA ASP A 33 -23.06 -24.30 -5.82
C ASP A 33 -21.97 -23.32 -5.32
N ARG A 34 -22.21 -22.02 -5.51
CA ARG A 34 -21.34 -20.93 -5.06
C ARG A 34 -21.67 -20.46 -3.64
N ARG A 35 -22.40 -21.24 -2.83
CA ARG A 35 -22.66 -20.94 -1.41
C ARG A 35 -21.72 -21.70 -0.49
N ALA A 36 -20.40 -21.55 -0.67
CA ALA A 36 -19.40 -21.89 0.35
C ALA A 36 -18.03 -21.29 -0.01
N VAL A 37 -17.95 -19.98 -0.16
CA VAL A 37 -16.69 -19.26 0.09
C VAL A 37 -17.01 -18.33 1.23
N ALA A 38 -16.50 -18.67 2.42
CA ALA A 38 -16.63 -17.87 3.62
C ALA A 38 -16.14 -16.44 3.33
N GLN A 39 -17.11 -15.56 3.11
CA GLN A 39 -16.95 -14.13 3.14
C GLN A 39 -16.64 -13.80 4.59
N SER A 40 -15.35 -13.83 4.91
CA SER A 40 -14.88 -13.61 6.26
C SER A 40 -15.15 -12.15 6.62
N ASP A 41 -15.72 -11.96 7.81
CA ASP A 41 -16.28 -10.72 8.35
C ASP A 41 -15.21 -9.65 8.67
N TRP A 42 -14.33 -9.32 7.71
CA TRP A 42 -13.17 -8.45 7.93
C TRP A 42 -13.48 -6.95 7.92
N CYS A 43 -14.73 -6.49 7.76
CA CYS A 43 -14.99 -5.08 7.40
C CYS A 43 -16.08 -4.32 8.17
N ASN A 44 -16.60 -4.79 9.31
CA ASN A 44 -17.57 -4.01 10.09
C ASN A 44 -17.14 -3.85 11.55
N TYR A 45 -16.42 -2.77 11.85
CA TYR A 45 -16.42 -2.19 13.20
C TYR A 45 -16.49 -0.65 13.10
N PRO A 46 -17.43 0.00 13.82
CA PRO A 46 -17.48 1.45 13.89
C PRO A 46 -16.34 2.01 14.78
N PRO A 47 -15.88 3.24 14.53
CA PRO A 47 -14.88 3.90 15.37
C PRO A 47 -15.43 4.12 16.80
N ARG A 48 -14.63 3.81 17.83
CA ARG A 48 -14.98 4.14 19.22
C ARG A 48 -14.95 5.66 19.40
N LEU A 49 -16.10 6.22 19.76
CA LEU A 49 -16.19 7.57 20.32
C LEU A 49 -15.38 7.63 21.63
N ALA A 50 -14.51 8.63 21.71
CA ALA A 50 -13.68 8.93 22.87
C ALA A 50 -14.48 8.91 24.17
N ARG A 51 -14.12 8.03 25.11
CA ARG A 51 -14.63 8.08 26.48
C ARG A 51 -13.90 9.18 27.24
N LYS A 52 -14.59 10.30 27.42
CA LYS A 52 -14.26 11.31 28.43
C LYS A 52 -14.59 10.79 29.83
N ASP A 53 -13.66 11.03 30.73
CA ASP A 53 -13.82 11.27 32.17
C ASP A 53 -14.51 10.20 33.03
N CYS A 54 -13.69 9.47 33.80
CA CYS A 54 -14.13 8.90 35.07
C CYS A 54 -13.05 9.15 36.14
N MET A 55 -12.99 10.39 36.66
CA MET A 55 -12.29 10.66 37.92
C MET A 55 -13.05 9.98 39.07
N ARG A 56 -12.47 8.91 39.62
CA ARG A 56 -12.80 8.42 40.97
C ARG A 56 -11.72 8.87 41.93
N THR A 57 -12.12 9.68 42.88
CA THR A 57 -11.39 10.04 44.10
C THR A 57 -11.18 8.78 44.95
N LEU A 58 -9.93 8.47 45.30
CA LEU A 58 -9.60 7.43 46.28
C LEU A 58 -8.84 8.00 47.47
N SER A 59 -9.34 7.53 48.62
CA SER A 59 -9.04 7.83 50.02
C SER A 59 -7.58 7.58 50.40
N THR A 60 -7.07 8.43 51.30
CA THR A 60 -5.75 8.37 51.94
C THR A 60 -5.70 7.31 53.04
N GLY A 61 -4.74 6.40 52.99
CA GLY A 61 -4.34 5.51 54.09
C GLY A 61 -2.82 5.32 54.13
N PRO A 62 -2.20 5.14 55.32
CA PRO A 62 -0.75 5.09 55.44
C PRO A 62 -0.25 3.67 55.20
N PHE A 63 0.58 3.48 54.16
CA PHE A 63 1.26 2.22 53.92
C PHE A 63 2.77 2.33 54.18
N VAL A 64 3.23 1.29 54.87
CA VAL A 64 4.52 1.07 55.49
C VAL A 64 5.65 0.97 54.47
N LEU A 65 6.80 1.57 54.79
CA LEU A 65 8.06 1.44 54.06
C LEU A 65 8.50 -0.03 53.93
N PHE A 66 8.53 -0.53 52.70
CA PHE A 66 9.42 -1.62 52.29
C PHE A 66 10.31 -1.14 51.14
N SER A 67 11.48 -0.61 51.49
CA SER A 67 12.58 -0.42 50.55
C SER A 67 13.24 -1.79 50.29
N ALA A 68 12.78 -2.47 49.25
CA ALA A 68 13.55 -3.50 48.58
C ALA A 68 14.02 -2.92 47.24
N LEU A 69 15.30 -2.60 47.19
CA LEU A 69 16.02 -2.06 46.04
C LEU A 69 16.04 -3.12 44.93
N ALA A 70 15.01 -3.13 44.07
CA ALA A 70 14.94 -3.97 42.88
C ALA A 70 15.82 -3.39 41.77
N LEU A 71 17.14 -3.53 41.92
CA LEU A 71 18.12 -3.40 40.82
C LEU A 71 18.04 -4.68 39.98
N ALA A 72 16.95 -4.85 39.25
CA ALA A 72 16.72 -6.02 38.41
C ALA A 72 16.31 -5.54 37.02
N PHE A 73 17.21 -5.77 36.05
CA PHE A 73 16.99 -5.78 34.60
C PHE A 73 16.77 -4.44 33.90
N LEU A 74 17.77 -3.55 33.93
CA LEU A 74 18.18 -2.89 32.68
C LEU A 74 18.96 -3.92 31.85
N GLN A 75 18.27 -4.88 31.24
CA GLN A 75 18.87 -5.55 30.09
C GLN A 75 18.87 -4.52 28.96
N PRO A 76 20.02 -4.25 28.32
CA PRO A 76 20.01 -3.47 27.08
C PRO A 76 19.05 -4.20 26.14
N GLN A 77 17.94 -3.54 25.81
CA GLN A 77 17.12 -3.96 24.67
C GLN A 77 18.12 -4.13 23.53
N PRO A 78 18.15 -5.28 22.83
CA PRO A 78 18.99 -5.41 21.65
C PRO A 78 18.62 -4.22 20.79
N LEU A 79 19.59 -3.32 20.60
CA LEU A 79 19.45 -2.25 19.63
C LEU A 79 19.05 -2.97 18.35
N LEU A 80 17.80 -2.77 17.92
CA LEU A 80 17.37 -3.16 16.58
C LEU A 80 18.51 -2.72 15.67
N GLY A 81 19.14 -3.69 15.00
CA GLY A 81 20.30 -3.42 14.15
C GLY A 81 19.97 -2.29 13.18
N GLU A 82 21.00 -1.65 12.60
CA GLU A 82 20.77 -0.63 11.58
C GLU A 82 19.72 -1.12 10.58
N ASP A 83 18.68 -0.28 10.35
CA ASP A 83 17.61 -0.62 9.44
C ASP A 83 18.20 -1.03 8.09
N PRO A 84 17.77 -2.17 7.52
CA PRO A 84 18.33 -2.62 6.27
C PRO A 84 18.04 -1.59 5.18
N ALA A 85 18.97 -1.44 4.25
CA ALA A 85 18.82 -0.55 3.10
C ALA A 85 17.50 -0.89 2.34
N PRO A 86 16.68 0.10 1.95
CA PRO A 86 15.42 -0.17 1.24
C PRO A 86 15.52 -1.09 0.03
N SER A 87 16.61 -0.98 -0.75
CA SER A 87 16.89 -1.87 -1.89
C SER A 87 16.94 -3.36 -1.55
N SER A 88 17.24 -3.70 -0.29
CA SER A 88 17.33 -5.09 0.14
C SER A 88 15.98 -5.81 0.20
N PHE A 89 14.87 -5.06 0.37
CA PHE A 89 13.53 -5.63 0.44
C PHE A 89 12.60 -5.14 -0.68
N ALA A 90 12.90 -4.01 -1.34
CA ALA A 90 12.08 -3.51 -2.44
C ALA A 90 12.94 -2.68 -3.40
N PRO A 91 13.29 -3.19 -4.59
CA PRO A 91 14.00 -2.40 -5.61
C PRO A 91 13.22 -1.12 -5.98
N ALA A 92 13.93 -0.02 -6.27
CA ALA A 92 13.27 1.26 -6.55
C ALA A 92 12.35 1.17 -7.78
N GLY A 93 12.75 0.39 -8.80
CA GLY A 93 11.94 0.18 -10.01
C GLY A 93 10.56 -0.44 -9.73
N ASP A 94 10.48 -1.40 -8.80
CA ASP A 94 9.21 -2.03 -8.43
C ASP A 94 8.32 -1.06 -7.66
N LEU A 95 8.90 -0.25 -6.76
CA LEU A 95 8.19 0.79 -6.02
C LEU A 95 7.65 1.88 -6.96
N LEU A 96 8.47 2.36 -7.90
CA LEU A 96 8.08 3.37 -8.89
C LEU A 96 6.96 2.87 -9.80
N GLN A 97 7.00 1.61 -10.25
CA GLN A 97 5.91 1.00 -11.01
C GLN A 97 4.59 1.02 -10.21
N GLN A 98 4.65 0.80 -8.89
CA GLN A 98 3.45 0.85 -8.04
C GLN A 98 2.95 2.27 -7.80
N VAL A 99 3.86 3.24 -7.70
CA VAL A 99 3.47 4.65 -7.69
C VAL A 99 2.65 4.98 -8.94
N ASP A 100 3.12 4.56 -10.12
CA ASP A 100 2.41 4.77 -11.39
C ASP A 100 1.04 4.08 -11.40
N PHE A 101 0.96 2.82 -10.94
CA PHE A 101 -0.30 2.09 -10.80
C PHE A 101 -1.33 2.80 -9.91
N PHE A 102 -0.91 3.39 -8.78
CA PHE A 102 -1.82 4.10 -7.89
C PHE A 102 -2.19 5.51 -8.41
N ILE A 103 -1.30 6.17 -9.15
CA ILE A 103 -1.62 7.41 -9.88
C ILE A 103 -2.71 7.15 -10.92
N ASP A 104 -2.56 6.11 -11.75
CA ASP A 104 -3.54 5.75 -12.79
C ASP A 104 -4.92 5.46 -12.18
N ARG A 105 -4.94 4.73 -11.05
CA ARG A 105 -6.20 4.46 -10.33
C ARG A 105 -6.85 5.70 -9.73
N ALA A 106 -6.05 6.66 -9.26
CA ALA A 106 -6.56 7.93 -8.77
C ALA A 106 -7.12 8.77 -9.93
N GLU A 107 -6.46 8.77 -11.09
CA GLU A 107 -6.92 9.41 -12.31
C GLU A 107 -8.26 8.83 -12.77
N ASP A 108 -8.39 7.51 -12.83
CA ASP A 108 -9.65 6.82 -13.15
C ASP A 108 -10.78 7.24 -12.20
N ALA A 109 -10.50 7.32 -10.90
CA ALA A 109 -11.49 7.67 -9.90
C ALA A 109 -11.99 9.12 -10.05
N LEU A 110 -11.09 10.04 -10.38
CA LEU A 110 -11.34 11.48 -10.49
C LEU A 110 -11.72 11.94 -11.91
N SER A 111 -11.64 11.04 -12.90
CA SER A 111 -11.95 11.32 -14.31
C SER A 111 -13.37 11.87 -14.53
N ASN A 112 -14.32 11.45 -13.69
CA ASN A 112 -15.71 11.91 -13.72
C ASN A 112 -16.13 12.38 -12.31
N PRO A 113 -16.05 13.69 -12.02
CA PRO A 113 -16.42 14.28 -10.73
C PRO A 113 -17.85 13.94 -10.29
N ALA A 114 -18.80 13.87 -11.22
CA ALA A 114 -20.19 13.54 -10.90
C ALA A 114 -20.37 12.08 -10.43
N ALA A 115 -19.40 11.21 -10.72
CA ALA A 115 -19.37 9.82 -10.29
C ALA A 115 -18.38 9.59 -9.13
N PHE A 116 -17.92 10.64 -8.44
CA PHE A 116 -17.01 10.54 -7.30
C PHE A 116 -17.78 10.22 -6.00
N ASP A 117 -18.40 9.05 -6.00
CA ASP A 117 -19.21 8.54 -4.88
C ASP A 117 -18.39 8.08 -3.67
N LEU A 118 -19.07 7.68 -2.60
CA LEU A 118 -18.45 7.20 -1.36
C LEU A 118 -17.52 5.99 -1.58
N ALA A 119 -17.80 5.14 -2.57
CA ALA A 119 -16.94 3.98 -2.85
C ALA A 119 -15.62 4.42 -3.48
N LYS A 120 -15.65 5.40 -4.39
CA LYS A 120 -14.44 6.00 -4.95
C LYS A 120 -13.67 6.82 -3.92
N GLN A 121 -14.36 7.60 -3.07
CA GLN A 121 -13.73 8.32 -1.97
C GLN A 121 -13.01 7.36 -1.02
N SER A 122 -13.69 6.30 -0.55
CA SER A 122 -13.07 5.29 0.31
C SER A 122 -11.87 4.60 -0.34
N ARG A 123 -11.92 4.35 -1.66
CA ARG A 123 -10.78 3.83 -2.41
C ARG A 123 -9.65 4.84 -2.51
N MET A 124 -9.95 6.10 -2.75
CA MET A 124 -8.97 7.18 -2.86
C MET A 124 -8.16 7.30 -1.57
N VAL A 125 -8.82 7.32 -0.40
CA VAL A 125 -8.14 7.39 0.90
C VAL A 125 -7.09 6.26 1.04
N LYS A 126 -7.43 5.03 0.64
CA LYS A 126 -6.52 3.88 0.71
C LYS A 126 -5.37 3.97 -0.29
N ASP A 127 -5.68 4.34 -1.53
CA ASP A 127 -4.67 4.46 -2.59
C ASP A 127 -3.71 5.64 -2.30
N ALA A 128 -4.22 6.77 -1.81
CA ALA A 128 -3.43 7.93 -1.41
C ALA A 128 -2.50 7.64 -0.21
N ASN A 129 -3.00 6.98 0.85
CA ASN A 129 -2.13 6.51 1.94
C ASN A 129 -1.07 5.50 1.46
N THR A 130 -1.38 4.71 0.43
CA THR A 130 -0.38 3.82 -0.18
C THR A 130 0.71 4.62 -0.88
N LEU A 131 0.36 5.69 -1.60
CA LEU A 131 1.32 6.59 -2.23
C LEU A 131 2.23 7.25 -1.17
N VAL A 132 1.68 7.65 -0.02
CA VAL A 132 2.48 8.16 1.12
C VAL A 132 3.52 7.12 1.56
N ALA A 133 3.10 5.86 1.78
CA ALA A 133 4.01 4.78 2.19
C ALA A 133 5.09 4.48 1.13
N LEU A 134 4.73 4.46 -0.16
CA LEU A 134 5.69 4.25 -1.24
C LEU A 134 6.71 5.40 -1.32
N SER A 135 6.24 6.66 -1.25
CA SER A 135 7.13 7.83 -1.28
C SER A 135 8.05 7.91 -0.06
N LEU A 136 7.57 7.51 1.12
CA LEU A 136 8.37 7.44 2.33
C LEU A 136 9.58 6.51 2.18
N VAL A 137 9.39 5.34 1.55
CA VAL A 137 10.49 4.41 1.28
C VAL A 137 11.38 4.94 0.15
N LEU A 138 10.79 5.49 -0.91
CA LEU A 138 11.53 6.02 -2.05
C LEU A 138 12.43 7.22 -1.68
N GLN A 139 12.00 8.11 -0.79
CA GLN A 139 12.83 9.27 -0.40
C GLN A 139 14.13 8.86 0.31
N SER A 140 14.10 7.78 1.10
CA SER A 140 15.26 7.25 1.85
C SER A 140 15.96 6.10 1.12
N HIS A 141 15.48 5.72 -0.06
CA HIS A 141 15.99 4.60 -0.83
C HIS A 141 17.46 4.76 -1.23
N ASP A 142 18.27 3.73 -1.17
CA ASP A 142 19.71 3.79 -1.45
C ASP A 142 20.04 3.77 -2.96
N GLU A 143 19.22 3.13 -3.80
CA GLU A 143 19.32 3.25 -5.26
C GLU A 143 19.07 4.69 -5.76
N ALA A 144 19.80 5.09 -6.81
CA ALA A 144 19.63 6.38 -7.47
C ALA A 144 18.55 6.30 -8.56
N PHE A 145 17.65 7.28 -8.57
CA PHE A 145 16.66 7.48 -9.64
C PHE A 145 16.38 8.99 -9.81
N PRO A 146 16.06 9.47 -11.03
CA PRO A 146 16.06 10.90 -11.37
C PRO A 146 15.19 11.78 -10.46
N GLU A 147 14.02 11.29 -10.10
CA GLU A 147 12.97 12.00 -9.38
C GLU A 147 13.04 11.86 -7.85
N LYS A 148 14.10 11.23 -7.30
CA LYS A 148 14.24 10.98 -5.85
C LYS A 148 14.07 12.23 -4.99
N SER A 149 14.65 13.36 -5.42
CA SER A 149 14.55 14.65 -4.71
C SER A 149 13.13 15.21 -4.67
N CYS A 150 12.20 14.68 -5.48
CA CYS A 150 10.80 15.08 -5.53
C CYS A 150 9.88 14.16 -4.71
N MET A 151 10.38 13.06 -4.15
CA MET A 151 9.57 12.14 -3.34
C MET A 151 8.90 12.80 -2.12
N PRO A 152 9.54 13.74 -1.39
CA PRO A 152 8.85 14.47 -0.32
C PRO A 152 7.63 15.27 -0.81
N ALA A 153 7.72 15.87 -2.00
CA ALA A 153 6.60 16.61 -2.60
C ALA A 153 5.46 15.67 -3.02
N LEU A 154 5.80 14.48 -3.55
CA LEU A 154 4.81 13.43 -3.85
C LEU A 154 4.10 12.98 -2.57
N MET A 155 4.89 12.67 -1.53
CA MET A 155 4.39 12.22 -0.23
C MET A 155 3.43 13.25 0.39
N SER A 156 3.81 14.53 0.39
CA SER A 156 2.96 15.62 0.92
C SER A 156 1.65 15.77 0.15
N ALA A 157 1.70 15.78 -1.18
CA ALA A 157 0.49 15.89 -1.99
C ALA A 157 -0.41 14.64 -1.87
N ALA A 158 0.17 13.46 -1.70
CA ALA A 158 -0.57 12.22 -1.44
C ALA A 158 -1.22 12.21 -0.05
N ALA A 159 -0.57 12.77 0.97
CA ALA A 159 -1.16 12.92 2.29
C ALA A 159 -2.35 13.90 2.28
N GLU A 160 -2.22 15.03 1.59
CA GLU A 160 -3.37 15.92 1.36
C GLU A 160 -4.47 15.22 0.54
N LEU A 161 -4.10 14.38 -0.43
CA LEU A 161 -5.05 13.60 -1.22
C LEU A 161 -5.79 12.56 -0.37
N ALA A 162 -5.15 12.02 0.67
CA ALA A 162 -5.76 11.06 1.58
C ALA A 162 -6.89 11.66 2.43
N GLU A 163 -6.85 12.97 2.66
CA GLU A 163 -7.84 13.72 3.44
C GLU A 163 -8.92 14.36 2.54
N ILE A 164 -8.94 14.06 1.22
CA ILE A 164 -10.00 14.61 0.37
C ILE A 164 -11.33 13.96 0.72
N GLU A 165 -12.31 14.82 0.99
CA GLU A 165 -13.70 14.41 1.16
C GLU A 165 -14.36 14.26 -0.24
N ALA A 166 -15.56 14.80 -0.43
CA ALA A 166 -16.27 14.76 -1.71
C ALA A 166 -15.73 15.75 -2.77
N ASP A 167 -14.62 16.46 -2.49
CA ASP A 167 -14.07 17.49 -3.38
C ASP A 167 -13.20 16.89 -4.49
N ALA A 168 -13.85 16.41 -5.54
CA ALA A 168 -13.17 15.86 -6.72
C ALA A 168 -12.29 16.90 -7.45
N LEU A 169 -12.64 18.19 -7.41
CA LEU A 169 -11.86 19.24 -8.07
C LEU A 169 -10.53 19.46 -7.33
N ARG A 170 -10.56 19.52 -5.99
CA ARG A 170 -9.35 19.53 -5.17
C ARG A 170 -8.53 18.27 -5.38
N GLY A 171 -9.17 17.10 -5.45
CA GLY A 171 -8.52 15.83 -5.77
C GLY A 171 -7.74 15.88 -7.09
N GLN A 172 -8.32 16.44 -8.15
CA GLN A 172 -7.64 16.61 -9.45
C GLN A 172 -6.41 17.52 -9.35
N GLN A 173 -6.49 18.61 -8.57
CA GLN A 173 -5.35 19.51 -8.35
C GLN A 173 -4.19 18.83 -7.60
N LEU A 174 -4.52 18.01 -6.60
CA LEU A 174 -3.53 17.24 -5.84
C LEU A 174 -2.92 16.13 -6.69
N LEU A 175 -3.73 15.42 -7.48
CA LEU A 175 -3.24 14.43 -8.44
C LEU A 175 -2.29 15.04 -9.47
N ALA A 176 -2.59 16.25 -9.96
CA ALA A 176 -1.68 16.96 -10.86
C ALA A 176 -0.32 17.24 -10.20
N GLN A 177 -0.29 17.58 -8.90
CA GLN A 177 0.95 17.79 -8.15
C GLN A 177 1.72 16.49 -7.93
N ILE A 178 1.03 15.39 -7.65
CA ILE A 178 1.63 14.05 -7.56
C ILE A 178 2.29 13.68 -8.90
N LYS A 179 1.60 13.91 -10.03
CA LYS A 179 2.14 13.65 -11.38
C LYS A 179 3.36 14.53 -11.68
N GLN A 180 3.34 15.81 -11.31
CA GLN A 180 4.49 16.71 -11.43
C GLN A 180 5.69 16.22 -10.61
N ALA A 181 5.47 15.82 -9.35
CA ALA A 181 6.52 15.29 -8.50
C ALA A 181 7.10 13.98 -9.05
N ARG A 182 6.23 13.08 -9.55
CA ARG A 182 6.62 11.83 -10.19
C ARG A 182 7.47 12.03 -11.45
N ALA A 183 7.22 13.11 -12.20
CA ALA A 183 7.99 13.52 -13.37
C ALA A 183 9.30 14.28 -13.03
N GLY A 184 9.59 14.52 -11.75
CA GLY A 184 10.77 15.30 -11.32
C GLY A 184 10.59 16.82 -11.45
N GLU A 185 9.37 17.31 -11.65
CA GLU A 185 9.03 18.71 -11.94
C GLU A 185 8.44 19.46 -10.72
N ALA A 186 8.58 18.92 -9.51
CA ALA A 186 8.06 19.58 -8.31
C ALA A 186 8.72 20.95 -8.09
N SER A 187 7.95 21.94 -7.66
CA SER A 187 8.48 23.26 -7.29
C SER A 187 9.30 23.20 -5.99
N ASP A 188 10.34 24.03 -5.88
CA ASP A 188 11.24 24.04 -4.72
C ASP A 188 10.53 24.34 -3.39
N ALA A 189 9.45 25.14 -3.42
CA ALA A 189 8.63 25.44 -2.25
C ALA A 189 7.90 24.21 -1.68
N LYS A 190 7.67 23.17 -2.49
CA LYS A 190 7.03 21.91 -2.08
C LYS A 190 8.02 20.77 -1.86
N LYS A 191 9.25 20.87 -2.38
CA LYS A 191 10.35 19.96 -2.02
C LYS A 191 10.69 20.02 -0.53
N ALA A 192 10.40 21.14 0.13
CA ALA A 192 10.75 21.41 1.52
C ALA A 192 9.59 21.23 2.53
N ALA A 193 8.40 20.76 2.11
CA ALA A 193 7.32 20.46 3.05
C ALA A 193 7.81 19.40 4.05
N GLY A 194 7.86 19.77 5.34
CA GLY A 194 8.53 18.99 6.38
C GLY A 194 8.07 17.55 6.42
N THR A 195 9.01 16.62 6.26
CA THR A 195 8.79 15.17 6.26
C THR A 195 8.49 14.61 7.64
N GLU A 196 8.77 15.35 8.71
CA GLU A 196 8.71 14.85 10.10
C GLU A 196 7.30 14.54 10.60
N THR A 197 6.25 15.09 9.98
CA THR A 197 4.85 14.86 10.41
C THR A 197 4.00 14.08 9.43
N THR A 198 4.52 13.80 8.22
CA THR A 198 3.73 13.12 7.19
C THR A 198 3.88 11.61 7.36
N LYS A 199 2.91 10.99 8.03
CA LYS A 199 2.80 9.53 8.13
C LYS A 199 1.56 9.03 7.39
N ALA A 200 1.67 7.85 6.79
CA ALA A 200 0.51 7.15 6.23
C ALA A 200 -0.37 6.65 7.38
N SER A 201 -1.69 6.80 7.26
CA SER A 201 -2.64 6.23 8.22
C SER A 201 -2.58 4.71 8.19
N VAL A 202 -2.10 4.09 9.28
CA VAL A 202 -2.08 2.63 9.43
C VAL A 202 -3.48 2.05 9.26
N ALA A 203 -4.54 2.69 9.77
CA ALA A 203 -5.91 2.25 9.55
C ALA A 203 -6.31 2.17 8.08
N ALA A 204 -5.86 3.13 7.24
CA ALA A 204 -6.08 3.08 5.80
C ALA A 204 -5.23 2.01 5.13
N LEU A 205 -3.96 1.87 5.54
CA LEU A 205 -3.05 0.84 5.04
C LEU A 205 -3.59 -0.57 5.35
N MET A 206 -4.07 -0.84 6.57
CA MET A 206 -4.63 -2.14 6.95
C MET A 206 -5.87 -2.52 6.14
N LYS A 207 -6.62 -1.55 5.59
CA LYS A 207 -7.71 -1.81 4.63
C LYS A 207 -7.22 -2.05 3.21
N GLN A 208 -6.00 -1.62 2.88
CA GLN A 208 -5.38 -1.78 1.57
C GLN A 208 -4.54 -3.07 1.48
N VAL A 209 -3.82 -3.44 2.54
CA VAL A 209 -3.03 -4.68 2.66
C VAL A 209 -3.78 -5.90 2.11
N PRO A 210 -5.02 -6.23 2.53
CA PRO A 210 -5.73 -7.38 1.98
C PRO A 210 -6.01 -7.28 0.47
N LEU A 211 -6.18 -6.08 -0.08
CA LEU A 211 -6.41 -5.87 -1.53
C LEU A 211 -5.13 -6.13 -2.35
N VAL A 212 -3.99 -5.63 -1.88
CA VAL A 212 -2.66 -5.85 -2.48
C VAL A 212 -2.26 -7.33 -2.32
N HIS A 213 -2.39 -7.88 -1.11
CA HIS A 213 -2.09 -9.27 -0.81
C HIS A 213 -2.92 -10.25 -1.65
N THR A 214 -4.22 -10.02 -1.84
CA THR A 214 -5.05 -10.89 -2.70
C THR A 214 -4.62 -10.81 -4.17
N ARG A 215 -4.16 -9.64 -4.66
CA ARG A 215 -3.60 -9.53 -6.03
C ARG A 215 -2.31 -10.34 -6.15
N LEU A 216 -1.40 -10.16 -5.20
CA LEU A 216 -0.15 -10.91 -5.11
C LEU A 216 -0.42 -12.42 -5.12
N GLN A 217 -1.27 -12.92 -4.22
CA GLN A 217 -1.66 -14.33 -4.14
C GLN A 217 -2.21 -14.89 -5.47
N ARG A 218 -2.93 -14.09 -6.26
CA ARG A 218 -3.43 -14.53 -7.58
C ARG A 218 -2.32 -14.57 -8.63
N GLY A 219 -1.40 -13.61 -8.60
CA GLY A 219 -0.25 -13.52 -9.50
C GLY A 219 0.78 -14.62 -9.25
N THR A 220 0.96 -15.02 -7.99
CA THR A 220 1.98 -15.99 -7.56
C THR A 220 1.53 -17.44 -7.50
N ARG A 221 0.31 -17.76 -7.92
CA ARG A 221 -0.15 -19.16 -7.99
C ARG A 221 0.76 -19.99 -8.91
N PRO A 222 0.93 -21.30 -8.64
CA PRO A 222 1.62 -22.20 -9.56
C PRO A 222 1.09 -22.06 -11.00
N GLY A 223 2.00 -21.84 -11.95
CA GLY A 223 1.68 -21.60 -13.38
C GLY A 223 1.17 -20.19 -13.72
N ARG A 224 1.14 -19.26 -12.75
CA ARG A 224 0.84 -17.84 -12.94
C ARG A 224 2.05 -16.92 -12.72
N LEU A 225 3.02 -17.36 -11.90
CA LEU A 225 4.21 -16.57 -11.53
C LEU A 225 4.92 -15.92 -12.73
N SER A 226 5.08 -16.66 -13.82
CA SER A 226 5.77 -16.19 -15.03
C SER A 226 4.92 -15.32 -15.96
N ARG A 227 3.61 -15.19 -15.73
CA ARG A 227 2.72 -14.44 -16.63
C ARG A 227 2.82 -12.94 -16.45
N ARG A 228 2.98 -12.51 -15.20
CA ARG A 228 3.05 -11.10 -14.79
C ARG A 228 3.97 -10.94 -13.57
N PRO A 229 5.26 -11.29 -13.72
CA PRO A 229 6.20 -11.25 -12.62
C PRO A 229 6.38 -9.82 -12.10
N GLU A 230 6.47 -8.82 -12.98
CA GLU A 230 6.60 -7.40 -12.60
C GLU A 230 5.41 -6.93 -11.76
N GLU A 231 4.17 -7.18 -12.19
CA GLU A 231 2.96 -6.81 -11.41
C GLU A 231 3.00 -7.44 -10.01
N SER A 232 3.42 -8.71 -9.92
CA SER A 232 3.50 -9.45 -8.66
C SER A 232 4.64 -8.94 -7.77
N ALA A 233 5.81 -8.67 -8.34
CA ALA A 233 6.95 -8.10 -7.63
C ALA A 233 6.60 -6.72 -7.07
N GLY A 234 5.94 -5.88 -7.86
CA GLY A 234 5.40 -4.60 -7.40
C GLY A 234 4.39 -4.75 -6.26
N GLN A 235 3.46 -5.71 -6.31
CA GLN A 235 2.56 -5.95 -5.16
C GLN A 235 3.33 -6.35 -3.89
N ALA A 236 4.37 -7.19 -4.01
CA ALA A 236 5.21 -7.57 -2.87
C ALA A 236 6.00 -6.37 -2.32
N ALA A 237 6.61 -5.56 -3.20
CA ALA A 237 7.30 -4.32 -2.82
C ALA A 237 6.36 -3.32 -2.13
N THR A 238 5.11 -3.21 -2.59
CA THR A 238 4.08 -2.38 -1.95
C THR A 238 3.80 -2.84 -0.52
N LEU A 239 3.67 -4.15 -0.29
CA LEU A 239 3.45 -4.68 1.07
C LEU A 239 4.65 -4.41 1.97
N ALA A 240 5.88 -4.55 1.44
CA ALA A 240 7.08 -4.23 2.19
C ALA A 240 7.13 -2.73 2.57
N ALA A 241 6.77 -1.84 1.64
CA ALA A 241 6.72 -0.40 1.90
C ALA A 241 5.64 -0.01 2.90
N MET A 242 4.46 -0.64 2.85
CA MET A 242 3.41 -0.43 3.85
C MET A 242 3.86 -0.84 5.25
N ALA A 243 4.55 -1.97 5.37
CA ALA A 243 5.08 -2.45 6.64
C ALA A 243 6.19 -1.54 7.18
N GLN A 244 7.08 -1.05 6.31
CA GLN A 244 8.09 -0.05 6.68
C GLN A 244 7.45 1.27 7.14
N ALA A 245 6.41 1.75 6.46
CA ALA A 245 5.71 2.96 6.85
C ALA A 245 4.98 2.82 8.19
N ALA A 246 4.42 1.64 8.47
CA ALA A 246 3.75 1.35 9.74
C ALA A 246 4.70 1.35 10.96
N LEU A 247 6.02 1.20 10.76
CA LEU A 247 7.01 1.36 11.84
C LEU A 247 7.02 2.76 12.45
N LEU A 248 6.59 3.78 11.70
CA LEU A 248 6.56 5.17 12.15
C LEU A 248 5.29 5.53 12.94
N ASP A 249 4.36 4.58 13.07
CA ASP A 249 3.08 4.82 13.71
C ASP A 249 2.75 3.70 14.71
N ASP A 250 3.17 3.93 15.95
CA ASP A 250 2.93 3.06 17.09
C ASP A 250 1.65 3.44 17.87
N GLU A 251 0.70 4.19 17.27
CA GLU A 251 -0.53 4.62 17.96
C GLU A 251 -1.39 3.45 18.49
N TYR A 252 -1.16 2.24 17.98
CA TYR A 252 -1.83 0.99 18.39
C TYR A 252 -1.11 0.27 19.54
N ALA A 253 0.06 0.74 19.96
CA ALA A 253 0.80 0.23 21.10
C ALA A 253 0.57 1.12 22.33
N ALA A 254 0.04 0.54 23.41
CA ALA A 254 -0.23 1.26 24.65
C ALA A 254 0.97 1.28 25.61
N THR A 255 1.94 0.37 25.43
CA THR A 255 3.15 0.27 26.26
C THR A 255 4.42 0.16 25.42
N PRO A 256 5.61 0.46 25.97
CA PRO A 256 6.88 0.26 25.27
C PRO A 256 7.10 -1.17 24.77
N GLU A 257 6.65 -2.17 25.51
CA GLU A 257 6.73 -3.59 25.12
C GLU A 257 5.80 -3.91 23.94
N GLU A 258 4.65 -3.26 23.88
CA GLU A 258 3.76 -3.33 22.72
C GLU A 258 4.36 -2.60 21.52
N ALA A 259 5.00 -1.46 21.69
CA ALA A 259 5.66 -0.73 20.60
C ALA A 259 6.80 -1.57 20.00
N ALA A 260 7.60 -2.23 20.85
CA ALA A 260 8.62 -3.17 20.40
C ALA A 260 8.03 -4.34 19.61
N ALA A 261 6.93 -4.94 20.09
CA ALA A 261 6.26 -6.02 19.37
C ALA A 261 5.61 -5.56 18.05
N TRP A 262 5.06 -4.34 18.02
CA TRP A 262 4.53 -3.72 16.81
C TRP A 262 5.63 -3.57 15.76
N ALA A 263 6.77 -3.01 16.17
CA ALA A 263 7.94 -2.86 15.31
C ALA A 263 8.44 -4.21 14.79
N GLU A 264 8.51 -5.22 15.65
CA GLU A 264 8.91 -6.57 15.27
C GLU A 264 7.99 -7.16 14.20
N PHE A 265 6.66 -7.08 14.35
CA PHE A 265 5.73 -7.60 13.34
C PHE A 265 5.82 -6.85 12.01
N CYS A 266 6.00 -5.52 12.06
CA CYS A 266 6.21 -4.71 10.86
C CYS A 266 7.49 -5.13 10.12
N VAL A 267 8.60 -5.34 10.85
CA VAL A 267 9.86 -5.86 10.28
C VAL A 267 9.67 -7.24 9.67
N GLN A 268 9.02 -8.18 10.38
CA GLN A 268 8.75 -9.52 9.86
C GLN A 268 7.92 -9.50 8.57
N MET A 269 6.88 -8.67 8.52
CA MET A 269 6.07 -8.50 7.30
C MET A 269 6.88 -7.88 6.16
N ARG A 270 7.67 -6.83 6.43
CA ARG A 270 8.55 -6.18 5.44
C ARG A 270 9.52 -7.17 4.82
N ASP A 271 10.23 -7.90 5.67
CA ASP A 271 11.30 -8.80 5.24
C ASP A 271 10.72 -9.99 4.47
N ALA A 272 9.61 -10.59 4.94
CA ALA A 272 8.92 -11.66 4.23
C ALA A 272 8.38 -11.19 2.86
N ALA A 273 7.82 -9.98 2.78
CA ALA A 273 7.39 -9.40 1.51
C ALA A 273 8.58 -9.14 0.55
N GLY A 274 9.73 -8.71 1.07
CA GLY A 274 10.96 -8.55 0.29
C GLY A 274 11.53 -9.87 -0.21
N GLU A 275 11.46 -10.94 0.59
CA GLU A 275 11.82 -12.28 0.15
C GLU A 275 10.91 -12.79 -0.97
N VAL A 276 9.60 -12.52 -0.89
CA VAL A 276 8.64 -12.83 -1.96
C VAL A 276 8.99 -12.04 -3.23
N ASN A 277 9.28 -10.75 -3.12
CA ASN A 277 9.71 -9.92 -4.25
C ASN A 277 10.95 -10.50 -4.93
N SER A 278 12.02 -10.76 -4.17
CA SER A 278 13.26 -11.38 -4.66
C SER A 278 13.00 -12.73 -5.34
N ALA A 279 12.14 -13.56 -4.75
CA ALA A 279 11.79 -14.86 -5.30
C ALA A 279 10.97 -14.78 -6.60
N ILE A 280 10.11 -13.75 -6.75
CA ILE A 280 9.38 -13.49 -7.99
C ILE A 280 10.34 -13.14 -9.12
N HIS A 281 11.31 -12.24 -8.88
CA HIS A 281 12.35 -11.91 -9.86
C HIS A 281 13.18 -13.14 -10.24
N ALA A 282 13.50 -14.00 -9.28
CA ALA A 282 14.19 -15.26 -9.52
C ALA A 282 13.32 -16.36 -10.16
N GLN A 283 12.02 -16.11 -10.35
CA GLN A 283 11.04 -17.11 -10.81
C GLN A 283 11.00 -18.39 -9.95
N ASP A 284 11.30 -18.25 -8.66
CA ASP A 284 11.38 -19.36 -7.72
C ASP A 284 10.05 -19.56 -6.98
N GLN A 285 9.21 -20.44 -7.53
CA GLN A 285 7.89 -20.73 -6.97
C GLN A 285 7.95 -21.25 -5.53
N GLN A 286 8.98 -22.01 -5.16
CA GLN A 286 9.10 -22.59 -3.82
C GLN A 286 9.42 -21.49 -2.80
N ARG A 287 10.37 -20.61 -3.12
CA ARG A 287 10.70 -19.45 -2.27
C ARG A 287 9.52 -18.48 -2.17
N VAL A 288 8.78 -18.26 -3.25
CA VAL A 288 7.54 -17.46 -3.22
C VAL A 288 6.53 -18.06 -2.25
N THR A 289 6.26 -19.37 -2.33
CA THR A 289 5.32 -20.04 -1.41
C THR A 289 5.76 -19.88 0.05
N ALA A 290 7.04 -20.16 0.36
CA ALA A 290 7.55 -20.06 1.72
C ALA A 290 7.53 -18.61 2.27
N GLY A 291 7.83 -17.61 1.44
CA GLY A 291 7.75 -16.20 1.83
C GLY A 291 6.30 -15.75 2.05
N MET A 292 5.36 -16.20 1.22
CA MET A 292 3.93 -15.92 1.40
C MET A 292 3.38 -16.53 2.69
N GLU A 293 3.85 -17.73 3.08
CA GLU A 293 3.51 -18.37 4.35
C GLU A 293 4.02 -17.53 5.55
N ARG A 294 5.30 -17.13 5.55
CA ARG A 294 5.87 -16.26 6.60
C ARG A 294 5.13 -14.93 6.73
N MET A 295 4.79 -14.30 5.60
CA MET A 295 4.04 -13.05 5.60
C MET A 295 2.62 -13.24 6.16
N HIS A 296 1.98 -14.38 5.88
CA HIS A 296 0.68 -14.69 6.47
C HIS A 296 0.78 -14.91 7.98
N GLU A 297 1.79 -15.65 8.45
CA GLU A 297 2.05 -15.88 9.87
C GLU A 297 2.27 -14.56 10.63
N SER A 298 3.02 -13.61 10.06
CA SER A 298 3.23 -12.29 10.70
C SER A 298 1.94 -11.47 10.78
N CYS A 299 1.09 -11.52 9.74
CA CYS A 299 -0.22 -10.87 9.75
C CYS A 299 -1.13 -11.45 10.85
N GLU A 300 -1.19 -12.77 10.98
CA GLU A 300 -2.01 -13.42 12.02
C GLU A 300 -1.49 -13.12 13.43
N ALA A 301 -0.17 -13.16 13.63
CA ALA A 301 0.45 -12.83 14.92
C ALA A 301 0.21 -11.37 15.33
N CYS A 302 0.37 -10.43 14.39
CA CYS A 302 0.07 -9.02 14.62
C CYS A 302 -1.40 -8.81 14.97
N HIS A 303 -2.32 -9.40 14.19
CA HIS A 303 -3.75 -9.30 14.47
C HIS A 303 -4.14 -9.91 15.81
N ALA A 304 -3.56 -11.06 16.19
CA ALA A 304 -3.84 -11.68 17.48
C ALA A 304 -3.47 -10.76 18.66
N LYS A 305 -2.44 -9.92 18.51
CA LYS A 305 -1.99 -8.98 19.55
C LYS A 305 -2.72 -7.62 19.53
N PHE A 306 -2.95 -7.06 18.35
CA PHE A 306 -3.37 -5.65 18.20
C PHE A 306 -4.80 -5.45 17.68
N ARG A 307 -5.45 -6.47 17.08
CA ARG A 307 -6.78 -6.28 16.46
C ARG A 307 -7.91 -6.11 17.47
N THR A 308 -7.77 -6.66 18.67
CA THR A 308 -8.85 -6.72 19.69
C THR A 308 -8.84 -5.57 20.70
N GLN A 309 -7.89 -4.64 20.60
CA GLN A 309 -7.74 -3.54 21.55
C GLN A 309 -8.81 -2.44 21.33
#